data_AF-A0A392SM29-F1
#
_entry.id   AF-A0A392SM29-F1
#
_cell.length_a   1.000
_cell.length_b   1.000
_cell.length_c   1.000
_cell.angle_alpha   90.00
_cell.angle_beta   90.00
_cell.angle_gamma   90.00
#
_symmetry.space_group_name_H-M   'P 1'
#
loop_
_entity.id
_entity.type
_entity.pdbx_description
1 polymer ?
#
loop_
_entity_poly.entity_id
_entity_poly.type
_entity_poly.pdbx_seq_one_letter_code
_entity_poly.pdbx_strand_id
1 'polypeptide(L)' 'MSDLGDLSYFLGMEFVKTSKGLFLHQKKYVEDVLKRFHMRNCNPAITPRETGLKLSKNTNEELVDSTLYKQIIGSL' A
#
# COMPACT_ATOMS: atom_id res chain seq x y z
N MET A 1 3.09 0.00 -33.90
CA MET A 1 3.25 -0.16 -32.44
C MET A 1 4.62 0.34 -32.08
N SER A 2 4.69 1.44 -31.34
CA SER A 2 5.94 1.98 -30.79
C SER A 2 6.32 1.18 -29.55
N ASP A 3 7.53 0.66 -29.53
CA ASP A 3 8.14 0.06 -28.35
C ASP A 3 8.41 1.18 -27.33
N LEU A 4 7.90 1.02 -26.10
CA LEU A 4 8.09 1.97 -25.00
C LEU A 4 9.41 1.71 -24.25
N GLY A 5 10.19 0.72 -24.67
CA GLY A 5 11.41 0.30 -24.02
C GLY A 5 11.15 -0.65 -22.85
N ASP A 6 12.15 -0.80 -21.98
CA ASP A 6 12.07 -1.74 -20.88
C ASP A 6 10.98 -1.35 -19.85
N LEU A 7 10.10 -2.31 -19.55
CA LEU A 7 9.07 -2.18 -18.52
C LEU A 7 9.73 -1.91 -17.16
N SER A 8 9.61 -0.66 -16.70
CA SER A 8 10.20 -0.20 -15.43
C SER A 8 9.12 0.11 -14.38
N TYR A 9 8.00 0.70 -14.81
CA TYR A 9 6.87 1.06 -13.95
C TYR A 9 5.53 0.87 -14.66
N PHE A 10 4.54 0.28 -13.98
CA PHE A 10 3.16 0.22 -14.45
C PHE A 10 2.19 0.10 -13.25
N LEU A 11 1.17 0.95 -13.17
CA LEU A 11 0.15 0.92 -12.09
C LEU A 11 0.73 0.86 -10.66
N GLY A 12 1.80 1.62 -10.38
CA GLY A 12 2.45 1.60 -9.06
C GLY A 12 3.31 0.36 -8.79
N MET A 13 3.39 -0.56 -9.75
CA MET A 13 4.33 -1.67 -9.74
C MET A 13 5.65 -1.29 -10.40
N GLU A 14 6.73 -1.75 -9.77
CA GLU A 14 8.12 -1.62 -10.19
C GLU A 14 8.61 -2.95 -10.73
N PHE A 15 9.27 -2.89 -11.87
CA PHE A 15 9.77 -4.05 -12.58
C PHE A 15 11.28 -3.95 -12.72
N VAL A 16 12.00 -4.91 -12.15
CA VAL A 16 13.45 -4.98 -12.21
C VAL A 16 13.85 -6.24 -12.96
N LYS A 17 14.39 -6.06 -14.16
CA LYS A 17 14.92 -7.16 -14.96
C LYS A 17 16.28 -7.57 -14.40
N THR A 18 16.43 -8.85 -14.09
CA THR A 18 17.66 -9.45 -13.56
C THR A 18 18.09 -10.61 -14.44
N SER A 19 19.31 -11.11 -14.28
CA SER A 19 19.79 -12.31 -14.99
C SER A 19 18.96 -13.57 -14.68
N LYS A 20 18.23 -13.58 -13.56
CA LYS A 20 17.38 -14.70 -13.13
C LYS A 20 15.92 -14.56 -13.57
N GLY A 21 15.54 -13.43 -14.15
CA GLY A 21 14.15 -13.14 -14.54
C GLY A 21 13.70 -11.74 -14.11
N LEU A 22 12.38 -11.54 -14.06
CA LEU A 22 11.76 -10.26 -13.73
C LEU A 22 11.34 -10.24 -12.26
N PHE A 23 11.82 -9.25 -11.51
CA PHE A 23 11.42 -9.00 -10.13
C PHE A 23 10.37 -7.90 -10.09
N LEU A 24 9.26 -8.17 -9.41
CA LEU A 24 8.12 -7.28 -9.28
C LEU A 24 8.00 -6.82 -7.82
N HIS A 25 7.94 -5.51 -7.58
CA HIS A 25 7.70 -4.94 -6.26
C HIS A 25 6.88 -3.64 -6.32
N GLN A 26 6.50 -3.12 -5.16
CA GLN A 26 5.74 -1.86 -5.02
C GLN A 26 6.35 -0.94 -3.97
N LYS A 27 7.66 -1.05 -3.73
CA LYS A 27 8.36 -0.32 -2.66
C LYS A 27 8.08 1.19 -2.71
N LYS A 28 8.26 1.83 -3.87
CA LYS A 28 8.03 3.28 -4.02
C LYS A 28 6.57 3.64 -3.75
N TYR A 29 5.64 2.85 -4.27
CA TYR A 29 4.21 3.05 -4.06
C TYR A 29 3.85 3.01 -2.57
N VAL A 30 4.32 2.00 -1.84
CA VAL A 30 4.13 1.88 -0.38
C VAL A 30 4.74 3.07 0.35
N GLU A 31 5.96 3.49 0.00
CA GLU A 31 6.63 4.64 0.62
C GLU A 31 5.86 5.96 0.40
N ASP A 32 5.27 6.13 -0.78
CA ASP A 32 4.45 7.30 -1.12
C ASP A 32 3.12 7.30 -0.35
N VAL A 33 2.46 6.15 -0.21
CA VAL A 33 1.26 5.99 0.62
C VAL A 33 1.56 6.31 2.08
N LEU A 34 2.62 5.73 2.65
CA LEU A 34 3.03 6.01 4.04
C LEU A 34 3.39 7.48 4.24
N LYS A 35 4.02 8.13 3.27
CA LYS A 35 4.32 9.57 3.34
C LYS A 35 3.03 10.40 3.33
N ARG A 36 2.09 10.09 2.43
CA ARG A 36 0.82 10.81 2.25
C ARG A 36 -0.02 10.85 3.52
N PHE A 37 -0.02 9.76 4.28
CA PHE A 37 -0.82 9.64 5.51
C PHE A 37 0.02 9.79 6.80
N HIS A 38 1.23 10.32 6.69
CA HIS A 38 2.13 10.58 7.84
C HIS A 38 2.50 9.32 8.67
N MET A 39 2.57 8.16 8.01
CA MET A 39 2.81 6.85 8.63
C MET A 39 4.25 6.33 8.46
N ARG A 40 5.19 7.15 7.96
CA ARG A 40 6.60 6.73 7.73
C ARG A 40 7.32 6.19 8.96
N ASN A 41 6.94 6.66 10.14
CA ASN A 41 7.56 6.29 11.41
C ASN A 41 6.69 5.29 12.21
N CYS A 42 5.62 4.75 11.62
CA CYS A 42 4.82 3.73 12.27
C CYS A 42 5.63 2.44 12.44
N ASN A 43 5.30 1.70 13.50
CA ASN A 43 5.93 0.41 13.74
C ASN A 43 5.61 -0.57 12.59
N PRO A 44 6.58 -1.34 12.10
CA PRO A 44 6.33 -2.35 11.10
C PRO A 44 5.42 -3.44 11.68
N ALA A 45 4.44 -3.88 10.89
CA ALA A 45 3.60 -5.02 11.20
C ALA A 45 3.83 -6.10 10.14
N ILE A 46 4.03 -7.35 10.58
CA ILE A 46 4.20 -8.50 9.67
C ILE A 46 2.91 -8.73 8.87
N THR A 47 1.76 -8.52 9.51
CA THR A 47 0.45 -8.69 8.88
C THR A 47 -0.37 -7.42 9.12
N PRO A 48 -0.91 -6.76 8.07
CA PRO A 48 -1.69 -5.52 8.23
C PRO A 48 -2.98 -5.69 9.05
N ARG A 49 -3.47 -6.93 9.17
CA ARG A 49 -4.68 -7.27 9.91
C ARG A 49 -4.62 -8.69 10.45
N GLU A 50 -5.17 -8.88 11.63
CA GLU A 50 -5.39 -10.19 12.24
C GLU A 50 -6.51 -10.96 11.51
N THR A 51 -6.25 -12.23 11.17
CA THR A 51 -7.23 -13.12 10.54
C THR A 51 -8.31 -13.53 11.54
N GLY A 52 -9.59 -13.44 11.14
CA GLY A 52 -10.70 -13.88 12.00
C GLY A 52 -11.17 -12.84 13.03
N LEU A 53 -10.58 -11.63 13.02
CA LEU A 53 -11.01 -10.54 13.88
C LEU A 53 -12.46 -10.13 13.59
N LYS A 54 -13.36 -10.42 14.53
CA LYS A 54 -14.75 -9.95 14.51
C LYS A 54 -14.80 -8.54 15.07
N LEU A 55 -15.06 -7.57 14.20
CA LEU A 55 -15.26 -6.18 14.60
C LEU A 55 -16.69 -6.01 15.12
N SER A 56 -16.82 -5.37 16.28
CA SER A 56 -18.09 -4.87 16.81
C SER A 56 -18.03 -3.35 16.87
N LYS A 57 -19.19 -2.70 16.76
CA LYS A 57 -19.26 -1.24 16.91
C LYS A 57 -19.21 -0.90 18.40
N ASN A 58 -18.18 -0.19 18.82
CA ASN A 58 -18.15 0.40 20.15
C ASN A 58 -18.90 1.73 20.13
N THR A 59 -19.83 1.94 21.08
CA THR A 59 -20.60 3.19 21.17
C THR A 59 -19.84 4.31 21.88
N ASN A 60 -18.74 3.98 22.57
CA ASN A 60 -17.95 4.93 23.35
C ASN A 60 -16.66 5.37 22.65
N GLU A 61 -16.42 4.90 21.42
CA GLU A 61 -15.24 5.27 20.63
C GLU A 61 -15.44 6.59 19.90
N GLU A 62 -14.33 7.31 19.73
CA GLU A 62 -14.29 8.52 18.93
C GLU A 62 -14.58 8.20 17.45
N LEU A 63 -15.35 9.07 16.80
CA LEU A 63 -15.67 8.89 15.39
C LEU A 63 -14.41 9.08 14.54
N VAL A 64 -14.11 8.10 13.70
CA VAL A 64 -13.03 8.20 12.71
C VAL A 64 -13.53 8.98 11.49
N ASP A 65 -12.67 9.81 10.90
CA ASP A 65 -12.94 10.43 9.61
C ASP A 65 -13.07 9.34 8.53
N SER A 66 -14.31 9.12 8.07
CA SER A 66 -14.64 8.13 7.04
C SER A 66 -13.95 8.42 5.71
N THR A 67 -13.74 9.69 5.36
CA THR A 67 -13.09 10.09 4.13
C THR A 67 -11.62 9.70 4.18
N LEU A 68 -10.93 10.06 5.27
CA LEU A 68 -9.53 9.71 5.48
C LEU A 68 -9.33 8.19 5.46
N TYR A 69 -10.16 7.44 6.19
CA TYR A 69 -10.09 5.98 6.21
C TYR A 69 -10.26 5.38 4.80
N LYS A 70 -11.27 5.81 4.05
CA LYS A 70 -11.50 5.34 2.67
C LYS A 70 -10.36 5.71 1.73
N GLN A 71 -9.73 6.87 1.91
CA GLN A 71 -8.56 7.28 1.12
C GLN A 71 -7.35 6.37 1.38
N ILE A 72 -7.11 5.96 2.63
CA ILE A 72 -6.03 5.02 2.98
C ILE A 72 -6.29 3.67 2.32
N ILE A 73 -7.49 3.10 2.54
CA ILE A 73 -7.86 1.80 2.00
C ILE A 73 -7.87 1.80 0.46
N GLY A 74 -8.34 2.86 -0.18
CA GLY A 74 -8.32 2.99 -1.64
C GLY A 74 -6.93 3.22 -2.24
N SER A 75 -5.91 3.45 -1.40
CA SER A 75 -4.52 3.53 -1.83
C SER A 75 -3.78 2.20 -1.67
N LEU A 76 -4.43 1.14 -1.18
CA LEU A 76 -3.86 -0.21 -1.04
C LEU A 76 -4.43 -1.14 -2.11
#